data_AF-M0EWF2-F1
#
_entry.id   AF-M0EWF2-F1
#
_cell.length_a   1.000
_cell.length_b   1.000
_cell.length_c   1.000
_cell.angle_alpha   90.00
_cell.angle_beta   90.00
_cell.angle_gamma   90.00
#
_symmetry.space_group_name_H-M   'P 1'
#
loop_
_entity.id
_entity.type
_entity.pdbx_description
1 polymer ?
#
loop_
_entity_poly.entity_id
_entity_poly.type
_entity_poly.pdbx_seq_one_letter_code
_entity_poly.pdbx_strand_id
1 'polypeptide(L)' 'EEGISTEEAIGLALDTLAQSNDGELTPDGVGVATITVDDPEYAERSSDEIEEILDERDLLPTDEDEADGEDADGATDDEE' A
#
# COMPACT_ATOMS: atom_id res chain seq x y z
N GLU A 1 24.38 13.01 10.31
CA GLU A 1 23.31 12.01 10.17
C GLU A 1 22.82 12.08 8.74
N GLU A 2 23.05 11.00 8.01
CA GLU A 2 22.34 10.74 6.76
C GLU A 2 20.96 10.26 7.20
N GLY A 3 19.90 10.99 6.83
CA GLY A 3 18.54 10.58 7.13
C GLY A 3 18.17 9.33 6.34
N ILE A 4 17.03 8.72 6.67
CA ILE A 4 16.49 7.62 5.87
C ILE A 4 16.12 8.11 4.46
N SER A 5 16.29 7.25 3.47
CA SER A 5 15.88 7.54 2.09
C SER A 5 14.35 7.46 1.97
N THR A 6 13.77 8.06 0.92
CA THR A 6 12.32 7.98 0.68
C THR A 6 11.85 6.55 0.53
N GLU A 7 12.60 5.71 -0.19
CA GLU A 7 12.30 4.27 -0.35
C GLU A 7 12.31 3.53 0.99
N GLU A 8 13.30 3.82 1.84
CA GLU A 8 13.40 3.23 3.18
C GLU A 8 12.25 3.68 4.09
N ALA A 9 11.83 4.95 3.96
CA ALA A 9 10.68 5.49 4.68
C ALA A 9 9.35 4.86 4.24
N ILE A 10 9.17 4.62 2.94
CA ILE A 10 7.98 3.92 2.40
C ILE A 10 7.94 2.50 2.99
N GLY A 11 9.05 1.77 2.94
CA GLY A 11 9.13 0.43 3.50
C GLY A 11 8.81 0.38 4.98
N LEU A 12 9.35 1.32 5.77
CA LEU A 12 9.04 1.42 7.20
C LEU A 12 7.56 1.70 7.47
N ALA A 13 6.93 2.55 6.66
CA ALA A 13 5.51 2.84 6.77
C ALA A 13 4.65 1.60 6.46
N LEU A 14 4.97 0.88 5.38
CA LEU A 14 4.28 -0.35 5.00
C LEU A 14 4.43 -1.44 6.07
N ASP A 15 5.63 -1.62 6.61
CA ASP A 15 5.88 -2.58 7.70
C ASP A 15 5.03 -2.27 8.94
N THR A 16 4.91 -0.99 9.30
CA THR A 16 4.07 -0.55 10.42
C THR A 16 2.58 -0.79 10.15
N LEU A 17 2.12 -0.60 8.91
CA LEU A 17 0.75 -0.89 8.51
C LEU A 17 0.46 -2.40 8.53
N ALA A 18 1.38 -3.21 8.01
CA ALA A 18 1.28 -4.67 8.01
C ALA A 18 1.17 -5.21 9.43
N GLN A 19 1.90 -4.67 10.41
CA GLN A 19 1.78 -5.07 11.82
C GLN A 19 0.36 -4.93 12.40
N SER A 20 -0.48 -4.06 11.83
CA SER A 20 -1.89 -3.91 12.23
C SER A 20 -2.84 -4.82 11.44
N ASN A 21 -2.36 -5.40 10.33
CA ASN A 21 -3.08 -6.30 9.43
C ASN A 21 -2.39 -7.69 9.45
N ASP A 22 -2.16 -8.22 10.65
CA ASP A 22 -1.59 -9.56 10.89
C ASP A 22 -0.22 -9.87 10.26
N GLY A 23 0.48 -8.84 9.79
CA GLY A 23 1.79 -8.94 9.13
C GLY A 23 1.72 -8.89 7.61
N GLU A 24 0.54 -8.74 7.03
CA GLU A 24 0.28 -8.88 5.60
C GLU A 24 -0.44 -7.64 5.04
N LEU A 25 -0.24 -7.34 3.76
CA LEU A 25 -0.90 -6.25 3.04
C LEU A 25 -1.18 -6.66 1.59
N THR A 26 -2.35 -6.30 1.08
CA THR A 26 -2.68 -6.44 -0.34
C THR A 26 -2.34 -5.14 -1.09
N PRO A 27 -1.85 -5.22 -2.34
CA PRO A 27 -1.55 -4.03 -3.15
C PRO A 27 -2.79 -3.22 -3.54
N ASP A 28 -3.99 -3.81 -3.43
CA ASP A 28 -5.27 -3.11 -3.62
C ASP A 28 -5.80 -2.49 -2.31
N GLY A 29 -5.47 -3.09 -1.16
CA GLY A 29 -5.87 -2.61 0.17
C GLY A 29 -5.02 -1.47 0.73
N VAL A 30 -3.90 -1.13 0.09
CA VAL A 30 -3.01 -0.04 0.52
C VAL A 30 -2.65 0.90 -0.64
N GLY A 31 -2.84 2.20 -0.41
CA GLY A 31 -2.39 3.26 -1.34
C GLY A 31 -1.10 3.91 -0.84
N VAL A 32 -0.10 4.03 -1.71
CA VAL A 32 1.18 4.72 -1.40
C VAL A 32 1.34 5.95 -2.28
N ALA A 33 1.61 7.09 -1.64
CA ALA A 33 1.95 8.31 -2.34
C ALA A 33 3.06 9.07 -1.65
N THR A 34 3.83 9.81 -2.44
CA THR A 34 4.98 10.59 -1.98
C THR A 34 4.87 12.05 -2.40
N ILE A 35 5.46 12.93 -1.60
CA ILE A 35 5.65 14.35 -1.90
C ILE A 35 7.10 14.65 -1.54
N THR A 36 7.91 15.03 -2.53
CA THR A 36 9.35 15.25 -2.31
C THR A 36 9.66 16.74 -2.15
N VAL A 37 10.82 17.06 -1.60
CA VAL A 37 11.25 18.46 -1.43
C VAL A 37 11.71 19.10 -2.73
N ASP A 38 12.26 18.29 -3.65
CA ASP A 38 12.68 18.73 -4.98
C ASP A 38 11.46 18.89 -5.90
N ASP A 39 10.48 17.99 -5.76
CA ASP A 39 9.23 17.97 -6.51
C ASP A 39 8.05 17.84 -5.53
N PRO A 40 7.45 18.97 -5.11
CA PRO A 40 6.39 19.01 -4.11
C PRO A 40 5.02 18.65 -4.70
N GLU A 41 4.99 17.77 -5.69
CA GLU A 41 3.79 17.23 -6.30
C GLU A 41 3.42 15.91 -5.65
N TYR A 42 2.12 15.60 -5.64
CA TYR A 42 1.63 14.31 -5.19
C TYR A 42 1.91 13.27 -6.27
N ALA A 43 2.79 12.33 -5.95
CA ALA A 43 3.11 11.20 -6.81
C ALA A 43 2.60 9.91 -6.14
N GLU A 44 1.49 9.39 -6.67
CA GLU A 44 0.94 8.09 -6.29
C GLU A 44 1.68 6.96 -7.00
N ARG A 45 1.93 5.88 -6.27
CA ARG A 45 2.51 4.65 -6.79
C ARG A 45 1.39 3.75 -7.29
N SER A 46 1.65 3.06 -8.39
CA SER A 46 0.73 2.07 -8.94
C SER A 46 0.68 0.82 -8.06
N SER A 47 -0.43 0.07 -8.11
CA SER A 47 -0.59 -1.19 -7.38
C SER A 47 0.50 -2.21 -7.76
N ASP A 48 0.95 -2.23 -9.02
CA ASP A 48 2.07 -3.07 -9.47
C ASP A 48 3.39 -2.70 -8.76
N GLU A 49 3.67 -1.40 -8.58
CA GLU A 49 4.85 -0.95 -7.83
C GLU A 49 4.73 -1.28 -6.34
N ILE A 50 3.53 -1.16 -5.79
CA ILE A 50 3.27 -1.51 -4.39
C ILE A 50 3.43 -3.02 -4.19
N GLU A 51 2.94 -3.84 -5.11
CA GLU A 51 3.13 -5.30 -5.09
C GLU A 51 4.61 -5.68 -5.07
N GLU A 52 5.43 -5.07 -5.94
CA GLU A 52 6.89 -5.32 -5.95
C GLU A 52 7.54 -4.95 -4.60
N ILE A 53 7.14 -3.84 -3.99
CA ILE A 53 7.65 -3.40 -2.68
C ILE A 53 7.18 -4.33 -1.56
N LEU A 54 5.95 -4.83 -1.61
CA LEU A 54 5.41 -5.76 -0.62
C LEU A 54 6.09 -7.14 -0.75
N ASP A 55 6.33 -7.62 -1.97
CA ASP A 55 7.04 -8.87 -2.25
C ASP A 55 8.48 -8.83 -1.73
N GLU A 56 9.22 -7.76 -2.02
CA GLU A 56 10.61 -7.59 -1.55
C GLU A 56 10.71 -7.64 0.00
N ARG A 57 9.62 -7.29 0.67
CA ARG A 57 9.54 -7.17 2.13
C ARG A 57 8.85 -8.36 2.80
N ASP A 58 8.44 -9.38 2.04
CA ASP A 58 7.72 -10.55 2.56
C ASP A 58 6.40 -10.15 3.27
N LEU A 59 5.74 -9.11 2.75
CA LEU A 59 4.49 -8.56 3.30
C LEU A 59 3.25 -8.93 2.47
N LEU A 60 3.43 -9.60 1.33
CA LEU A 60 2.30 -10.08 0.54
C LEU A 60 1.61 -11.24 1.27
N PRO A 61 0.27 -11.30 1.23
CA PRO A 61 -0.44 -12.43 1.77
C PRO A 61 -0.05 -13.71 1.02
N THR A 62 0.03 -14.81 1.75
CA THR A 62 0.13 -16.11 1.10
C THR A 62 -1.22 -16.51 0.53
N ASP A 63 -1.24 -17.28 -0.57
CA ASP A 63 -2.44 -17.78 -1.28
C ASP A 63 -3.50 -18.46 -0.35
N GLU A 64 -3.14 -18.78 0.90
CA GLU A 64 -4.02 -19.37 1.91
C GLU A 64 -4.87 -18.33 2.67
N ASP A 65 -4.51 -17.04 2.62
CA ASP A 65 -5.10 -15.92 3.38
C ASP A 65 -5.84 -14.90 2.49
N GLU A 66 -6.11 -15.24 1.21
CA GLU A 66 -6.77 -14.38 0.21
C GLU A 66 -8.29 -14.22 0.43
N ALA A 67 -8.71 -13.96 1.67
CA ALA A 67 -10.12 -13.91 2.08
C ALA A 67 -10.43 -12.72 3.01
N ASP A 68 -9.98 -11.51 2.68
CA ASP A 68 -10.58 -10.29 3.26
C ASP A 68 -10.52 -9.08 2.31
N GLY A 69 -10.77 -9.33 1.02
CA GLY A 69 -11.14 -8.28 0.07
C GLY A 69 -12.65 -8.10 0.09
N GLU A 70 -13.18 -7.33 1.05
CA GLU A 70 -14.54 -6.80 0.93
C GLU A 70 -14.55 -5.76 -0.21
N ASP A 71 -14.68 -6.26 -1.44
CA ASP A 71 -15.23 -5.56 -2.59
C ASP A 71 -16.59 -4.98 -2.20
N ALA A 72 -16.59 -3.75 -1.69
CA ALA A 72 -17.79 -2.93 -1.56
C ALA A 72 -18.07 -2.21 -2.89
N ASP A 73 -18.17 -2.97 -4.00
CA ASP A 73 -18.84 -2.47 -5.21
C ASP A 73 -20.29 -2.98 -5.24
N GLY A 74 -21.21 -2.09 -4.88
CA GLY A 74 -22.63 -2.39 -4.70
C GLY A 74 -23.49 -1.14 -4.77
N ALA A 75 -23.57 -0.58 -5.99
CA ALA A 75 -24.48 0.46 -6.48
C ALA A 75 -25.79 0.72 -5.71
N THR A 76 -26.11 2.01 -5.51
CA THR A 76 -27.47 2.51 -5.77
C THR A 76 -27.40 3.70 -6.73
N ASP A 77 -27.69 3.38 -7.98
CA ASP A 77 -28.17 4.25 -9.04
C ASP A 77 -29.52 4.91 -8.63
N ASP A 78 -29.68 6.19 -9.00
CA ASP A 78 -30.94 6.90 -9.27
C ASP A 78 -31.93 7.20 -8.12
N GLU A 79 -32.23 8.49 -7.90
CA GLU A 79 -33.61 9.05 -7.88
C GLU A 79 -33.59 10.60 -7.71
N GLU A 80 -33.82 11.30 -8.83
CA GLU A 80 -34.39 12.67 -9.05
C GLU A 80 -33.64 13.95 -8.60
#